data_AF-A0A258BI05-F1
#
_entry.id   AF-A0A258BI05-F1
#
_cell.length_a   1.000
_cell.length_b   1.000
_cell.length_c   1.000
_cell.angle_alpha   90.00
_cell.angle_beta   90.00
_cell.angle_gamma   90.00
#
_symmetry.space_group_name_H-M   'P 1'
#
loop_
_entity.id
_entity.type
_entity.pdbx_description
1 polymer ?
#
loop_
_entity_poly.entity_id
_entity_poly.type
_entity_poly.pdbx_seq_one_letter_code
_entity_poly.pdbx_strand_id
1 'polypeptide(L)'
;NDGARLSRESTEAVVARAQANPELHAAVIGRTDLPTDLMNEMYFVVEARLRERILEENAKLDPALLDEAMSKGRNSVAIAHGSYPADYEAISAEVETLRKNEKLTPPLLARYMRDPNPTWFLVALSQLADIDFLTAKHLVEKREIDALAIACKAADLEKSLFLTYAMIMLNHQENAMAKAQEYGRLYADLPRETALRTIRFWRLRRAEGHAA
;
A
#
# COMPACT_ATOMS: atom_id res chain seq x y z
N ASN A 1 5.94 -29.47 -10.49
CA ASN A 1 7.19 -29.07 -11.17
C ASN A 1 7.93 -28.09 -10.27
N ASP A 2 8.61 -28.60 -9.22
CA ASP A 2 9.22 -27.77 -8.16
C ASP A 2 10.71 -27.44 -8.36
N GLY A 3 11.31 -27.79 -9.51
CA GLY A 3 12.78 -27.76 -9.67
C GLY A 3 13.34 -26.80 -10.73
N ALA A 4 12.52 -26.22 -11.60
CA ALA A 4 13.03 -25.35 -12.66
C ALA A 4 13.22 -23.93 -12.14
N ARG A 5 14.49 -23.52 -11.95
CA ARG A 5 14.86 -22.12 -11.73
C ARG A 5 14.53 -21.34 -12.99
N LEU A 6 13.53 -20.46 -12.90
CA LEU A 6 13.17 -19.59 -14.01
C LEU A 6 14.23 -18.50 -14.16
N SER A 7 14.46 -18.05 -15.40
CA SER A 7 15.17 -16.80 -15.60
C SER A 7 14.36 -15.64 -15.01
N ARG A 8 15.03 -14.51 -14.77
CA ARG A 8 14.37 -13.29 -14.28
C ARG A 8 13.19 -12.89 -15.19
N GLU A 9 13.44 -12.80 -16.50
CA GLU A 9 12.44 -12.48 -17.53
C GLU A 9 11.26 -13.48 -17.54
N SER A 10 11.54 -14.78 -17.39
CA SER A 10 10.46 -15.79 -17.32
C SER A 10 9.62 -15.63 -16.06
N THR A 11 10.23 -15.25 -14.95
CA THR A 11 9.52 -15.02 -13.69
C THR A 11 8.63 -13.78 -13.78
N GLU A 12 9.12 -12.70 -14.39
CA GLU A 12 8.35 -11.49 -14.69
C GLU A 12 7.13 -11.80 -15.57
N ALA A 13 7.32 -12.57 -16.65
CA ALA A 13 6.22 -12.97 -17.53
C ALA A 13 5.15 -13.82 -16.81
N VAL A 14 5.57 -14.70 -15.89
CA VAL A 14 4.66 -15.49 -15.06
C VAL A 14 3.87 -14.60 -14.10
N VAL A 15 4.52 -13.63 -13.46
CA VAL A 15 3.89 -12.68 -12.55
C VAL A 15 2.89 -11.78 -13.29
N ALA A 16 3.27 -11.23 -14.45
CA ALA A 16 2.38 -10.45 -15.30
C ALA A 16 1.13 -11.25 -15.72
N ARG A 17 1.29 -12.53 -16.07
CA ARG A 17 0.15 -13.41 -16.37
C ARG A 17 -0.72 -13.67 -15.14
N ALA A 18 -0.10 -13.85 -13.97
CA ALA A 18 -0.82 -14.09 -12.73
C ALA A 18 -1.64 -12.88 -12.27
N GLN A 19 -1.21 -11.65 -12.57
CA GLN A 19 -1.97 -10.43 -12.22
C GLN A 19 -3.39 -10.42 -12.80
N ALA A 20 -3.61 -11.07 -13.94
CA ALA A 20 -4.92 -11.17 -14.58
C ALA A 20 -5.62 -12.52 -14.32
N ASN A 21 -4.99 -13.44 -13.57
CA ASN A 21 -5.51 -14.79 -13.37
C ASN A 21 -5.42 -15.22 -11.88
N PRO A 22 -6.54 -15.10 -11.14
CA PRO A 22 -6.62 -15.49 -9.73
C PRO A 22 -6.18 -16.93 -9.43
N GLU A 23 -6.38 -17.87 -10.36
CA GLU A 23 -6.00 -19.27 -10.17
C GLU A 23 -4.47 -19.46 -10.07
N LEU A 24 -3.70 -18.50 -10.59
CA LEU A 24 -2.24 -18.53 -10.57
C LEU A 24 -1.64 -17.87 -9.32
N HIS A 25 -2.40 -17.08 -8.57
CA HIS A 25 -1.88 -16.30 -7.44
C HIS A 25 -1.15 -17.17 -6.42
N ALA A 26 -1.81 -18.21 -5.91
CA ALA A 26 -1.25 -19.09 -4.90
C ALA A 26 -0.02 -19.86 -5.42
N ALA A 27 -0.03 -20.26 -6.70
CA ALA A 27 1.09 -20.95 -7.32
C ALA A 27 2.32 -20.06 -7.47
N VAL A 28 2.13 -18.79 -7.87
CA VAL A 28 3.22 -17.82 -8.04
C VAL A 28 3.80 -17.40 -6.69
N ILE A 29 2.96 -16.92 -5.76
CA ILE A 29 3.39 -16.54 -4.40
C ILE A 29 3.99 -17.72 -3.64
N GLY A 30 3.57 -18.94 -3.99
CA GLY A 30 4.07 -20.19 -3.44
C GLY A 30 5.55 -20.47 -3.70
N ARG A 31 6.11 -19.92 -4.79
CA ARG A 31 7.45 -20.27 -5.26
C ARG A 31 8.54 -19.76 -4.33
N THR A 32 9.47 -20.63 -3.98
CA THR A 32 10.64 -20.31 -3.14
C THR A 32 11.68 -19.43 -3.86
N ASP A 33 11.67 -19.42 -5.19
CA ASP A 33 12.59 -18.65 -6.02
C ASP A 33 11.98 -17.34 -6.56
N LEU A 34 10.76 -16.97 -6.12
CA LEU A 34 10.14 -15.71 -6.52
C LEU A 34 10.92 -14.53 -5.91
N PRO A 35 11.45 -13.60 -6.73
CA PRO A 35 12.05 -12.38 -6.23
C PRO A 35 11.06 -11.54 -5.43
N THR A 36 11.53 -10.99 -4.31
CA THR A 36 10.70 -10.24 -3.36
C THR A 36 9.99 -9.03 -3.98
N ASP A 37 10.65 -8.34 -4.91
CA ASP A 37 10.07 -7.23 -5.65
C ASP A 37 8.84 -7.68 -6.47
N LEU A 38 8.96 -8.78 -7.22
CA LEU A 38 7.85 -9.36 -7.99
C LEU A 38 6.73 -9.91 -7.11
N MET A 39 7.08 -10.45 -5.93
CA MET A 39 6.10 -10.84 -4.93
C MET A 39 5.29 -9.64 -4.42
N ASN A 40 5.93 -8.49 -4.23
CA ASN A 40 5.26 -7.28 -3.76
C ASN A 40 4.39 -6.62 -4.84
N GLU A 41 4.67 -6.80 -6.13
CA GLU A 41 3.77 -6.38 -7.22
C GLU A 41 2.38 -7.00 -7.11
N MET A 42 2.31 -8.23 -6.60
CA MET A 42 1.07 -8.97 -6.46
C MET A 42 0.21 -8.51 -5.28
N TYR A 43 0.72 -7.66 -4.37
CA TYR A 43 0.04 -7.30 -3.11
C TYR A 43 -1.42 -6.84 -3.31
N PHE A 44 -1.67 -5.92 -4.24
CA PHE A 44 -3.00 -5.37 -4.48
C PHE A 44 -3.89 -6.26 -5.35
N VAL A 45 -3.36 -7.37 -5.87
CA VAL A 45 -4.06 -8.26 -6.80
C VAL A 45 -4.51 -9.55 -6.12
N VAL A 46 -3.75 -10.02 -5.14
CA VAL A 46 -4.01 -11.27 -4.43
C VAL A 46 -5.02 -11.11 -3.29
N GLU A 47 -5.61 -12.23 -2.90
CA GLU A 47 -6.50 -12.32 -1.75
C GLU A 47 -5.79 -12.10 -0.41
N ALA A 48 -6.57 -11.76 0.64
CA ALA A 48 -6.05 -11.38 1.96
C ALA A 48 -5.04 -12.38 2.55
N ARG A 49 -5.30 -13.69 2.44
CA ARG A 49 -4.39 -14.74 2.95
C ARG A 49 -3.01 -14.68 2.29
N LEU A 50 -2.93 -14.34 1.00
CA LEU A 50 -1.65 -14.21 0.32
C LEU A 50 -0.97 -12.87 0.65
N ARG A 51 -1.73 -11.81 0.94
CA ARG A 51 -1.17 -10.55 1.44
C ARG A 51 -0.48 -10.73 2.79
N GLU A 52 -1.09 -11.48 3.71
CA GLU A 52 -0.47 -11.83 5.00
C GLU A 52 0.90 -12.50 4.79
N ARG A 53 0.98 -13.47 3.88
CA ARG A 53 2.25 -14.11 3.51
C ARG A 53 3.26 -13.11 2.94
N ILE A 54 2.84 -12.19 2.07
CA ILE A 54 3.73 -11.14 1.53
C ILE A 54 4.27 -10.27 2.67
N LEU A 55 3.44 -9.92 3.66
CA LEU A 55 3.87 -9.14 4.82
C LEU A 55 4.82 -9.92 5.74
N GLU A 56 4.58 -11.21 5.94
CA GLU A 56 5.49 -12.09 6.69
C GLU A 56 6.86 -12.19 6.04
N GLU A 57 6.92 -12.31 4.72
CA GLU A 57 8.19 -12.30 3.98
C GLU A 57 8.86 -10.93 4.05
N ASN A 58 8.11 -9.83 3.91
CA ASN A 58 8.63 -8.47 4.08
C ASN A 58 9.20 -8.23 5.49
N ALA A 59 8.62 -8.85 6.52
CA ALA A 59 9.13 -8.75 7.89
C ALA A 59 10.51 -9.40 8.05
N LYS A 60 10.84 -10.42 7.25
CA LYS A 60 12.12 -11.14 7.27
C LYS A 60 13.23 -10.45 6.47
N LEU A 61 12.92 -9.44 5.66
CA LEU A 61 13.90 -8.79 4.79
C LEU A 61 14.91 -7.95 5.57
N ASP A 62 16.19 -8.16 5.26
CA ASP A 62 17.27 -7.26 5.65
C ASP A 62 17.13 -5.93 4.89
N PRO A 63 17.19 -4.76 5.56
CA PRO A 63 17.22 -3.45 4.92
C PRO A 63 18.22 -3.32 3.76
N ALA A 64 19.40 -3.95 3.83
CA ALA A 64 20.40 -3.89 2.77
C ALA A 64 19.98 -4.69 1.52
N LEU A 65 19.33 -5.84 1.73
CA LEU A 65 18.80 -6.68 0.64
C LEU A 65 17.56 -6.06 -0.01
N LEU A 66 16.82 -5.22 0.73
CA LEU A 66 15.69 -4.48 0.19
C LEU A 66 16.14 -3.56 -0.95
N ASP A 67 17.16 -2.72 -0.74
CA ASP A 67 17.64 -1.81 -1.79
C ASP A 67 18.16 -2.56 -3.02
N GLU A 68 18.79 -3.72 -2.82
CA GLU A 68 19.22 -4.59 -3.92
C GLU A 68 18.02 -5.17 -4.69
N ALA A 69 17.02 -5.73 -4.01
CA ALA A 69 15.80 -6.24 -4.63
C ALA A 69 15.07 -5.13 -5.42
N MET A 70 14.99 -3.96 -4.82
CA MET A 70 14.42 -2.75 -5.42
C MET A 70 15.20 -2.30 -6.67
N SER A 71 16.53 -2.46 -6.69
CA SER A 71 17.35 -2.11 -7.86
C SER A 71 17.16 -3.06 -9.05
N LYS A 72 16.76 -4.31 -8.80
CA LYS A 72 16.53 -5.34 -9.82
C LYS A 72 15.11 -5.27 -10.40
N GLY A 73 14.14 -4.75 -9.63
CA GLY A 73 12.74 -4.52 -10.03
C GLY A 73 12.47 -3.22 -10.81
N ARG A 74 13.49 -2.60 -11.40
CA ARG A 74 13.42 -1.29 -12.10
C ARG A 74 12.74 -1.32 -13.49
N ASN A 75 12.00 -2.37 -13.80
CA ASN A 75 11.23 -2.48 -15.05
C ASN A 75 9.75 -2.79 -14.79
N SER A 76 9.28 -2.59 -13.56
CA SER A 76 7.89 -2.85 -13.20
C SER A 76 7.04 -1.59 -13.37
N VAL A 77 6.65 -1.35 -14.62
CA VAL A 77 5.60 -0.37 -14.96
C VAL A 77 4.29 -0.91 -14.37
N ALA A 78 3.93 -0.46 -13.19
CA ALA A 78 2.57 -0.66 -12.76
C ALA A 78 1.64 0.36 -13.40
N ILE A 79 0.50 -0.18 -13.79
CA ILE A 79 -0.65 0.51 -14.28
C ILE A 79 -1.15 1.51 -13.23
N ALA A 80 -0.69 2.76 -13.34
CA ALA A 80 -1.32 3.92 -12.74
C ALA A 80 -2.52 4.32 -13.62
N HIS A 81 -3.55 3.48 -13.72
CA HIS A 81 -4.81 3.86 -14.36
C HIS A 81 -5.67 4.63 -13.36
N GLY A 82 -5.63 5.96 -13.46
CA GLY A 82 -6.53 6.84 -12.74
C GLY A 82 -6.27 8.30 -13.10
N SER A 83 -7.34 9.09 -13.19
CA SER A 83 -7.22 10.53 -13.36
C SER A 83 -7.01 11.23 -12.02
N TYR A 84 -6.22 12.29 -12.07
CA TYR A 84 -6.10 13.24 -10.97
C TYR A 84 -7.31 14.19 -10.98
N PRO A 85 -7.87 14.53 -9.82
CA PRO A 85 -8.83 15.62 -9.69
C PRO A 85 -8.25 16.95 -10.18
N ALA A 86 -9.10 17.85 -10.68
CA ALA A 86 -8.66 19.15 -11.22
C ALA A 86 -7.97 20.05 -10.17
N ASP A 87 -8.31 19.87 -8.90
CA ASP A 87 -7.77 20.60 -7.75
C ASP A 87 -6.57 19.92 -7.09
N TYR A 88 -6.14 18.74 -7.59
CA TYR A 88 -5.06 17.94 -7.02
C TYR A 88 -3.78 18.76 -6.81
N GLU A 89 -3.33 19.50 -7.83
CA GLU A 89 -2.07 20.27 -7.75
C GLU A 89 -2.14 21.37 -6.69
N ALA A 90 -3.26 22.11 -6.63
CA ALA A 90 -3.45 23.17 -5.65
C ALA A 90 -3.47 22.61 -4.21
N ILE A 91 -4.23 21.54 -3.99
CA ILE A 91 -4.32 20.87 -2.69
C ILE A 91 -2.98 20.24 -2.31
N SER A 92 -2.28 19.60 -3.24
CA SER A 92 -0.95 19.02 -3.02
C SER A 92 0.06 20.05 -2.53
N ALA A 93 0.10 21.22 -3.17
CA ALA A 93 0.97 22.31 -2.76
C ALA A 93 0.64 22.86 -1.36
N GLU A 94 -0.66 22.98 -1.04
CA GLU A 94 -1.09 23.46 0.28
C GLU A 94 -0.77 22.46 1.39
N VAL A 95 -1.08 21.17 1.17
CA VAL A 95 -0.79 20.11 2.14
C VAL A 95 0.72 19.95 2.33
N GLU A 96 1.52 20.04 1.27
CA GLU A 96 2.98 19.99 1.39
C GLU A 96 3.51 21.19 2.20
N THR A 97 2.92 22.37 2.01
CA THR A 97 3.24 23.54 2.84
C THR A 97 2.90 23.30 4.31
N LEU A 98 1.76 22.68 4.60
CA LEU A 98 1.37 22.32 5.97
C LEU A 98 2.31 21.27 6.57
N ARG A 99 2.70 20.26 5.79
CA ARG A 99 3.64 19.21 6.20
C ARG A 99 5.01 19.76 6.54
N LYS A 100 5.58 20.60 5.66
CA LYS A 100 6.89 21.27 5.89
C LYS A 100 6.92 22.15 7.13
N ASN A 101 5.77 22.71 7.51
CA ASN A 101 5.62 23.54 8.70
C ASN A 101 5.17 22.75 9.93
N GLU A 102 5.16 21.41 9.89
CA GLU A 102 4.69 20.52 10.96
C GLU A 102 3.24 20.79 11.42
N LYS A 103 2.43 21.40 10.54
CA LYS A 103 1.01 21.73 10.78
C LYS A 103 0.04 20.65 10.27
N LEU A 104 0.54 19.64 9.56
CA LEU A 104 -0.25 18.48 9.16
C LEU A 104 -0.45 17.53 10.36
N THR A 105 -1.39 17.89 11.22
CA THR A 105 -1.63 17.23 12.50
C THR A 105 -2.75 16.18 12.44
N PRO A 106 -2.82 15.21 13.37
CA PRO A 106 -3.92 14.25 13.44
C PRO A 106 -5.33 14.88 13.45
N PRO A 107 -5.61 15.98 14.19
CA PRO A 107 -6.91 16.64 14.13
C PRO A 107 -7.24 17.23 12.74
N LEU A 108 -6.23 17.77 12.05
CA LEU A 108 -6.39 18.29 10.70
C LEU A 108 -6.69 17.17 9.70
N LEU A 109 -6.01 16.03 9.82
CA LEU A 109 -6.31 14.84 9.01
C LEU A 109 -7.74 14.36 9.24
N ALA A 110 -8.16 14.26 10.50
CA ALA A 110 -9.53 13.89 10.85
C ALA A 110 -10.57 14.89 10.30
N ARG A 111 -10.20 16.16 10.12
CA ARG A 111 -11.04 17.15 9.43
C ARG A 111 -11.12 16.83 7.93
N TYR A 112 -9.99 16.61 7.27
CA TYR A 112 -9.95 16.27 5.84
C TYR A 112 -10.72 15.01 5.48
N MET A 113 -10.75 14.02 6.37
CA MET A 113 -11.58 12.82 6.17
C MET A 113 -13.08 13.10 6.03
N ARG A 114 -13.57 14.11 6.76
CA ARG A 114 -14.98 14.46 6.80
C ARG A 114 -15.30 15.55 5.79
N ASP A 115 -14.29 16.04 5.08
CA ASP A 115 -14.45 17.02 4.03
C ASP A 115 -15.20 16.38 2.85
N PRO A 116 -16.17 17.08 2.25
CA PRO A 116 -16.87 16.58 1.08
C PRO A 116 -15.93 16.35 -0.11
N ASN A 117 -14.77 17.00 -0.14
CA ASN A 117 -13.74 16.79 -1.13
C ASN A 117 -12.67 15.79 -0.63
N PRO A 118 -12.68 14.54 -1.11
CA PRO A 118 -11.75 13.51 -0.64
C PRO A 118 -10.29 13.78 -1.03
N THR A 119 -10.03 14.68 -2.00
CA THR A 119 -8.67 15.01 -2.45
C THR A 119 -7.78 15.47 -1.30
N TRP A 120 -8.32 16.25 -0.35
CA TRP A 120 -7.60 16.68 0.84
C TRP A 120 -7.04 15.51 1.66
N PHE A 121 -7.89 14.54 1.96
CA PHE A 121 -7.50 13.38 2.75
C PHE A 121 -6.51 12.50 1.99
N LEU A 122 -6.78 12.24 0.71
CA LEU A 122 -5.95 11.38 -0.13
C LEU A 122 -4.54 11.94 -0.31
N VAL A 123 -4.41 13.24 -0.56
CA VAL A 123 -3.12 13.93 -0.66
C VAL A 123 -2.38 13.91 0.68
N ALA A 124 -3.08 14.21 1.78
CA ALA A 124 -2.47 14.20 3.10
C ALA A 124 -1.97 12.80 3.50
N LEU A 125 -2.77 11.76 3.25
CA LEU A 125 -2.37 10.37 3.46
C LEU A 125 -1.18 10.00 2.57
N SER A 126 -1.20 10.38 1.29
CA SER A 126 -0.12 10.04 0.36
C SER A 126 1.22 10.66 0.77
N GLN A 127 1.21 11.93 1.23
CA GLN A 127 2.42 12.61 1.66
C GLN A 127 2.95 12.10 3.01
N LEU A 128 2.07 11.76 3.95
CA LEU A 128 2.48 11.25 5.27
C LEU A 128 2.99 9.80 5.21
N ALA A 129 2.33 8.94 4.43
CA ALA A 129 2.72 7.55 4.26
C ALA A 129 3.78 7.36 3.17
N ASP A 130 4.18 8.43 2.47
CA ASP A 130 5.14 8.42 1.36
C ASP A 130 4.74 7.43 0.25
N ILE A 131 3.47 7.47 -0.16
CA ILE A 131 2.91 6.70 -1.28
C ILE A 131 2.42 7.65 -2.37
N ASP A 132 2.14 7.15 -3.58
CA ASP A 132 1.51 7.98 -4.61
C ASP A 132 0.01 8.18 -4.35
N PHE A 133 -0.55 9.24 -4.95
CA PHE A 133 -1.95 9.62 -4.79
C PHE A 133 -2.91 8.53 -5.29
N LEU A 134 -2.59 7.85 -6.39
CA LEU A 134 -3.46 6.83 -6.96
C LEU A 134 -3.48 5.57 -6.11
N THR A 135 -2.36 5.21 -5.46
CA THR A 135 -2.32 4.20 -4.41
C THR A 135 -3.20 4.63 -3.25
N ALA A 136 -3.01 5.83 -2.67
CA ALA A 136 -3.86 6.32 -1.58
C ALA A 136 -5.36 6.30 -1.95
N LYS A 137 -5.71 6.72 -3.17
CA LYS A 137 -7.06 6.65 -3.72
C LYS A 137 -7.58 5.22 -3.79
N HIS A 138 -6.78 4.29 -4.33
CA HIS A 138 -7.11 2.87 -4.43
C HIS A 138 -7.40 2.27 -3.05
N LEU A 139 -6.54 2.53 -2.05
CA LEU A 139 -6.71 2.06 -0.67
C LEU A 139 -8.09 2.44 -0.12
N VAL A 140 -8.48 3.71 -0.30
CA VAL A 140 -9.72 4.25 0.24
C VAL A 140 -10.94 3.76 -0.56
N GLU A 141 -10.91 3.85 -1.88
CA GLU A 141 -12.04 3.50 -2.75
C GLU A 141 -12.34 1.99 -2.74
N LYS A 142 -11.30 1.15 -2.72
CA LYS A 142 -11.43 -0.31 -2.64
C LYS A 142 -11.63 -0.84 -1.23
N ARG A 143 -11.58 0.04 -0.22
CA ARG A 143 -11.75 -0.30 1.19
C ARG A 143 -10.74 -1.33 1.69
N GLU A 144 -9.49 -1.16 1.27
CA GLU A 144 -8.36 -2.04 1.63
C GLU A 144 -7.85 -1.68 3.03
N ILE A 145 -8.50 -2.24 4.06
CA ILE A 145 -8.23 -1.90 5.48
C ILE A 145 -6.84 -2.33 5.93
N ASP A 146 -6.36 -3.47 5.45
CA ASP A 146 -5.00 -3.97 5.66
C ASP A 146 -3.95 -3.00 5.07
N ALA A 147 -4.16 -2.56 3.83
CA ALA A 147 -3.28 -1.61 3.17
C ALA A 147 -3.31 -0.23 3.84
N LEU A 148 -4.49 0.20 4.30
CA LEU A 148 -4.65 1.41 5.11
C LEU A 148 -3.88 1.30 6.43
N ALA A 149 -3.91 0.15 7.10
CA ALA A 149 -3.17 -0.07 8.35
C ALA A 149 -1.67 0.08 8.13
N ILE A 150 -1.14 -0.47 7.03
CA ILE A 150 0.27 -0.31 6.63
C ILE A 150 0.62 1.15 6.39
N ALA A 151 -0.17 1.86 5.59
CA ALA A 151 0.04 3.28 5.32
C ALA A 151 0.02 4.13 6.61
N CYS A 152 -0.97 3.90 7.48
CA CYS A 152 -1.08 4.60 8.75
C CYS A 152 0.08 4.26 9.70
N LYS A 153 0.56 3.01 9.72
CA LYS A 153 1.68 2.58 10.57
C LYS A 153 3.00 3.20 10.10
N ALA A 154 3.24 3.23 8.80
CA ALA A 154 4.43 3.88 8.22
C ALA A 154 4.44 5.39 8.46
N ALA A 155 3.26 6.03 8.35
CA ALA A 155 3.04 7.45 8.66
C ALA A 155 3.07 7.79 10.17
N ASP A 156 3.34 6.80 11.04
CA ASP A 156 3.39 6.97 12.49
C ASP A 156 2.08 7.53 13.11
N LEU A 157 0.95 7.18 12.51
CA LEU A 157 -0.36 7.59 13.01
C LEU A 157 -0.80 6.73 14.19
N GLU A 158 -1.56 7.29 15.11
CA GLU A 158 -2.08 6.52 16.23
C GLU A 158 -3.14 5.49 15.80
N LYS A 159 -3.24 4.39 16.55
CA LYS A 159 -4.27 3.35 16.36
C LYS A 159 -5.69 3.92 16.39
N SER A 160 -5.95 4.90 17.25
CA SER A 160 -7.24 5.60 17.36
C SER A 160 -7.65 6.27 16.04
N LEU A 161 -6.68 6.88 15.37
CA LEU A 161 -6.87 7.55 14.10
C LEU A 161 -7.10 6.54 12.98
N PHE A 162 -6.26 5.50 12.90
CA PHE A 162 -6.48 4.38 11.97
C PHE A 162 -7.88 3.76 12.11
N LEU A 163 -8.32 3.46 13.34
CA LEU A 163 -9.65 2.89 13.57
C LEU A 163 -10.76 3.83 13.13
N THR A 164 -10.60 5.13 13.36
CA THR A 164 -11.53 6.15 12.85
C THR A 164 -11.64 6.06 11.32
N TYR A 165 -10.52 5.83 10.63
CA TYR A 165 -10.45 5.73 9.17
C TYR A 165 -11.12 4.47 8.66
N ALA A 166 -10.77 3.32 9.25
CA ALA A 166 -11.37 2.04 8.91
C ALA A 166 -12.89 2.06 9.10
N MET A 167 -13.38 2.68 10.18
CA MET A 167 -14.81 2.78 10.46
C MET A 167 -15.57 3.65 9.46
N ILE A 168 -14.99 4.78 9.05
CA ILE A 168 -15.58 5.65 8.01
C ILE A 168 -15.65 4.90 6.67
N MET A 169 -14.58 4.21 6.29
CA MET A 169 -14.52 3.44 5.03
C MET A 169 -15.54 2.31 4.96
N LEU A 170 -15.88 1.70 6.10
CA LEU A 170 -16.84 0.59 6.16
C LEU A 170 -18.29 1.05 6.34
N ASN A 171 -18.55 2.36 6.48
CA ASN A 171 -19.88 2.94 6.51
C ASN A 171 -20.86 2.25 7.49
N HIS A 172 -20.42 2.05 8.74
CA HIS A 172 -21.22 1.50 9.85
C HIS A 172 -21.94 0.16 9.54
N GLN A 173 -21.23 -0.85 9.05
CA GLN A 173 -21.80 -2.20 8.92
C GLN A 173 -22.27 -2.78 10.26
N GLU A 174 -23.25 -3.69 10.22
CA GLU A 174 -23.60 -4.58 11.32
C GLU A 174 -22.31 -5.30 11.80
N ASN A 175 -22.06 -5.31 13.11
CA ASN A 175 -20.82 -5.79 13.76
C ASN A 175 -19.60 -4.84 13.74
N ALA A 176 -19.82 -3.52 13.61
CA ALA A 176 -18.80 -2.48 13.78
C ALA A 176 -17.82 -2.70 14.95
N MET A 177 -18.30 -3.09 16.13
CA MET A 177 -17.47 -3.27 17.32
C MET A 177 -16.53 -4.48 17.22
N ALA A 178 -17.01 -5.63 16.72
CA ALA A 178 -16.18 -6.80 16.52
C ALA A 178 -15.08 -6.53 15.47
N LYS A 179 -15.45 -5.85 14.37
CA LYS A 179 -14.50 -5.42 13.33
C LYS A 179 -13.48 -4.42 13.85
N ALA A 180 -13.89 -3.44 14.66
CA ALA A 180 -12.97 -2.49 15.27
C ALA A 180 -11.93 -3.18 16.17
N GLN A 181 -12.34 -4.22 16.91
CA GLN A 181 -11.42 -5.01 17.72
C GLN A 181 -10.42 -5.80 16.85
N GLU A 182 -10.90 -6.43 15.78
CA GLU A 182 -10.08 -7.17 14.82
C GLU A 182 -9.06 -6.26 14.13
N TYR A 183 -9.50 -5.14 13.55
CA TYR A 183 -8.59 -4.16 12.93
C TYR A 183 -7.63 -3.55 13.95
N GLY A 184 -8.10 -3.34 15.17
CA GLY A 184 -7.27 -2.85 16.26
C GLY A 184 -6.16 -3.82 16.65
N ARG A 185 -6.37 -5.13 16.52
CA ARG A 185 -5.33 -6.16 16.71
C ARG A 185 -4.38 -6.18 15.52
N LEU A 186 -4.91 -6.23 14.30
CA LEU A 186 -4.12 -6.16 13.06
C LEU A 186 -3.13 -4.99 13.09
N TYR A 187 -3.60 -3.80 13.48
CA TYR A 187 -2.75 -2.61 13.55
C TYR A 187 -1.69 -2.68 14.66
N ALA A 188 -2.02 -3.30 15.80
CA ALA A 188 -1.11 -3.45 16.92
C ALA A 188 0.00 -4.46 16.60
N ASP A 189 -0.37 -5.58 15.98
CA ASP A 189 0.52 -6.70 15.66
C ASP A 189 1.44 -6.36 14.48
N LEU A 190 1.05 -5.45 13.59
CA LEU A 190 1.89 -4.97 12.50
C LEU A 190 3.09 -4.15 13.02
N PRO A 191 4.34 -4.62 12.86
CA PRO A 191 5.52 -3.85 13.23
C PRO A 191 5.71 -2.67 12.28
N ARG A 192 6.17 -1.52 12.82
CA ARG A 192 6.40 -0.31 12.02
C ARG A 192 7.45 -0.53 10.93
N GLU A 193 8.50 -1.31 11.21
CA GLU A 193 9.52 -1.63 10.22
C GLU A 193 8.97 -2.41 9.02
N THR A 194 8.12 -3.42 9.26
CA THR A 194 7.45 -4.19 8.20
C THR A 194 6.60 -3.29 7.32
N ALA A 195 5.88 -2.35 7.93
CA ALA A 195 5.09 -1.36 7.21
C ALA A 195 5.99 -0.48 6.31
N LEU A 196 7.09 0.06 6.85
CA LEU A 196 8.04 0.87 6.08
C LEU A 196 8.68 0.10 4.91
N ARG A 197 9.05 -1.17 5.11
CA ARG A 197 9.58 -2.03 4.04
C ARG A 197 8.56 -2.25 2.94
N THR A 198 7.29 -2.48 3.30
CA THR A 198 6.20 -2.69 2.34
C THR A 198 5.90 -1.42 1.55
N ILE A 199 5.87 -0.25 2.21
CA ILE A 199 5.70 1.05 1.56
C ILE A 199 6.82 1.32 0.54
N ARG A 200 8.07 0.95 0.86
CA ARG A 200 9.18 1.10 -0.10
C ARG A 200 8.92 0.36 -1.42
N PHE A 201 8.38 -0.86 -1.37
CA PHE A 201 7.98 -1.56 -2.59
C PHE A 201 6.84 -0.85 -3.33
N TRP A 202 5.84 -0.33 -2.60
CA TRP A 202 4.75 0.45 -3.22
C TRP A 202 5.26 1.75 -3.86
N ARG A 203 6.35 2.34 -3.34
CA ARG A 203 7.00 3.53 -3.93
C ARG A 203 7.70 3.25 -5.25
N LEU A 204 8.30 2.07 -5.44
CA LEU A 204 8.90 1.75 -6.74
C LEU A 204 7.88 1.72 -7.85
N ARG A 205 6.69 1.24 -7.53
CA ARG A 205 5.53 1.23 -8.40
C ARG A 205 5.22 2.61 -9.00
N ARG A 206 5.54 3.69 -8.26
CA ARG A 206 5.39 5.09 -8.69
C ARG A 206 6.44 5.51 -9.73
N ALA A 207 7.65 4.98 -9.66
CA ALA A 207 8.81 5.54 -10.37
C ALA A 207 8.74 5.35 -11.91
N GLU A 208 7.88 4.46 -12.40
CA GLU A 208 7.77 4.14 -13.83
C GLU A 208 6.42 4.55 -14.46
N GLY A 209 5.48 5.02 -13.63
CA GLY A 209 4.16 5.48 -14.08
C GLY A 209 4.07 6.99 -14.36
N HIS A 210 5.18 7.73 -14.35
CA HIS A 210 5.24 9.15 -14.72
C HIS A 210 6.33 9.37 -15.78
N ALA A 211 6.04 8.94 -17.01
CA ALA A 211 6.49 9.68 -18.18
C ALA A 211 5.25 10.41 -18.71
N ALA A 212 5.29 11.74 -18.63
CA ALA A 212 4.40 12.59 -19.41
C ALA A 212 4.62 12.37 -20.91
#